data_AF-A0A1I8GIH7-F1
#
_entry.id   AF-A0A1I8GIH7-F1
#
_cell.length_a   1.000
_cell.length_b   1.000
_cell.length_c   1.000
_cell.angle_alpha   90.00
_cell.angle_beta   90.00
_cell.angle_gamma   90.00
#
_symmetry.space_group_name_H-M   'P 1'
#
loop_
_entity.id
_entity.type
_entity.pdbx_description
1 polymer ?
#
loop_
_entity_poly.entity_id
_entity_poly.type
_entity_poly.pdbx_seq_one_letter_code
_entity_poly.pdbx_strand_id
1 'polypeptide(L)'
;MDEVMGDKKYQKVLHKCCKELHLLIKRNQKELQSLHSKIRTQLAHQSAAGSSGSGSNSKKRLTVVSMRRHNSDEEMRENLPLTEAQVKELRTHLESHALSEFELQQRHQTLLKAELDRALSSAVEASEKSLAIVYQQELVMLKKTQERQRNQETREFTKQCKEKEKEKLKELRKEFQRKQIVSAVNELQTLDSLRDKRQRELREHNERLAAEIQQHFEEEAQRLEAEKAQRLSEAASATQFGPLIGSVTPTSSSAGRSLPGTPQRQA
;
A
#
# COMPACT_ATOMS: atom_id res chain seq x y z
N MET A 1 -0.78 -7.59 -8.32
CA MET A 1 -0.64 -6.72 -7.14
C MET A 1 -1.88 -6.71 -6.24
N ASP A 2 -3.08 -6.43 -6.75
CA ASP A 2 -4.32 -6.30 -5.95
C ASP A 2 -4.67 -7.51 -5.07
N GLU A 3 -4.48 -8.74 -5.56
CA GLU A 3 -4.77 -9.95 -4.78
C GLU A 3 -3.83 -10.11 -3.56
N VAL A 4 -2.55 -9.74 -3.71
CA VAL A 4 -1.56 -9.78 -2.61
C VAL A 4 -1.87 -8.68 -1.59
N MET A 5 -2.26 -7.49 -2.06
CA MET A 5 -2.79 -6.43 -1.21
C MET A 5 -4.12 -6.81 -0.56
N GLY A 6 -4.88 -7.75 -1.12
CA GLY A 6 -6.10 -8.30 -0.53
C GLY A 6 -5.85 -9.23 0.66
N ASP A 7 -4.60 -9.57 0.98
CA ASP A 7 -4.28 -10.47 2.10
C ASP A 7 -4.83 -9.94 3.43
N LYS A 8 -5.51 -10.82 4.16
CA LYS A 8 -6.23 -10.46 5.40
C LYS A 8 -5.29 -9.93 6.48
N LYS A 9 -4.04 -10.42 6.56
CA LYS A 9 -3.08 -9.95 7.56
C LYS A 9 -2.50 -8.61 7.13
N TYR A 10 -2.15 -8.44 5.85
CA TYR A 10 -1.77 -7.15 5.30
C TYR A 10 -2.83 -6.07 5.56
N GLN A 11 -4.09 -6.33 5.23
CA GLN A 11 -5.19 -5.40 5.45
C GLN A 11 -5.39 -5.03 6.94
N LYS A 12 -5.15 -5.96 7.86
CA LYS A 12 -5.16 -5.68 9.30
C LYS A 12 -4.02 -4.76 9.73
N VAL A 13 -2.82 -4.99 9.21
CA VAL A 13 -1.64 -4.15 9.49
C VAL A 13 -1.86 -2.75 8.91
N LEU A 14 -2.35 -2.65 7.68
CA LEU A 14 -2.73 -1.39 7.03
C LEU A 14 -3.73 -0.61 7.88
N HIS A 15 -4.82 -1.25 8.31
CA HIS A 15 -5.81 -0.62 9.16
C HIS A 15 -5.23 -0.11 10.49
N LYS A 16 -4.33 -0.88 11.10
CA LYS A 16 -3.64 -0.48 12.33
C LYS A 16 -2.73 0.74 12.09
N CYS A 17 -1.95 0.75 11.01
CA CYS A 17 -1.10 1.87 10.63
C CYS A 17 -1.92 3.15 10.42
N CYS A 18 -3.03 3.06 9.67
CA CYS A 18 -3.94 4.18 9.45
C CYS A 18 -4.51 4.74 10.76
N LYS A 19 -4.88 3.85 11.70
CA LYS A 19 -5.40 4.25 13.01
C LYS A 19 -4.34 4.96 13.85
N GLU A 20 -3.12 4.43 13.88
CA GLU A 20 -2.00 5.03 14.61
C GLU A 20 -1.65 6.41 14.07
N LEU A 21 -1.56 6.56 12.74
CA LEU A 21 -1.29 7.84 12.09
C LEU A 21 -2.40 8.87 12.38
N HIS A 22 -3.66 8.46 12.31
CA HIS A 22 -4.80 9.33 12.62
C HIS A 22 -4.78 9.83 14.08
N LEU A 23 -4.40 8.96 15.02
CA LEU A 23 -4.28 9.34 16.43
C LEU A 23 -3.12 10.32 16.65
N LEU A 24 -1.98 10.13 15.97
CA LEU A 24 -0.85 11.06 16.03
C LEU A 24 -1.24 12.44 15.47
N ILE A 25 -1.85 12.48 14.28
CA ILE A 25 -2.31 13.74 13.66
C ILE A 25 -3.27 14.49 14.58
N LYS A 26 -4.25 13.79 15.18
CA LYS A 26 -5.18 14.40 16.13
C LYS A 26 -4.48 14.95 17.37
N ARG A 27 -3.43 14.27 17.86
CA ARG A 27 -2.63 14.76 18.98
C ARG A 27 -1.87 16.02 18.58
N ASN A 28 -1.18 16.01 17.45
CA ASN A 28 -0.43 17.15 16.92
C ASN A 28 -1.35 18.38 16.73
N GLN A 29 -2.56 18.17 16.19
CA GLN A 29 -3.58 19.22 16.05
C GLN A 29 -3.99 19.83 17.40
N LYS A 30 -4.21 19.01 18.44
CA LYS A 30 -4.57 19.51 19.77
C LYS A 30 -3.43 20.28 20.43
N GLU A 31 -2.20 19.78 20.30
CA GLU A 31 -1.00 20.46 20.79
C GLU A 31 -0.83 21.83 20.10
N LEU A 32 -1.00 21.88 18.78
CA LEU A 32 -0.91 23.12 18.01
C LEU A 32 -2.03 24.11 18.37
N GLN A 33 -3.27 23.65 18.53
CA GLN A 33 -4.39 24.48 19.00
C GLN A 33 -4.14 25.06 20.39
N SER A 34 -3.59 24.25 21.30
CA SER A 34 -3.22 24.69 22.65
C SER A 34 -2.12 25.75 22.60
N LEU A 35 -1.09 25.55 21.76
CA LEU A 35 -0.02 26.52 21.54
C LEU A 35 -0.55 27.83 20.96
N HIS A 36 -1.42 27.76 19.95
CA HIS A 36 -2.06 28.95 19.37
C HIS A 36 -2.88 29.71 20.42
N SER A 37 -3.63 29.00 21.26
CA SER A 37 -4.38 29.62 22.37
C SER A 37 -3.44 30.33 23.35
N LYS A 38 -2.37 29.66 23.79
CA LYS A 38 -1.35 30.23 24.70
C LYS A 38 -0.73 31.50 24.14
N ILE A 39 -0.29 31.47 22.89
CA ILE A 39 0.33 32.62 22.22
C ILE A 39 -0.68 33.77 22.06
N ARG A 40 -1.93 33.49 21.67
CA ARG A 40 -2.99 34.51 21.60
C ARG A 40 -3.25 35.20 22.95
N THR A 41 -3.33 34.43 24.04
CA THR A 41 -3.47 35.01 25.38
C THR A 41 -2.28 35.90 25.75
N GLN A 42 -1.05 35.49 25.43
CA GLN A 42 0.14 36.30 25.69
C GLN A 42 0.13 37.61 24.89
N LEU A 43 -0.27 37.58 23.61
CA LEU A 43 -0.39 38.79 22.78
C LEU A 43 -1.45 39.76 23.33
N ALA A 44 -2.59 39.23 23.79
CA ALA A 44 -3.63 40.03 24.41
C ALA A 44 -3.13 40.79 25.65
N HIS A 45 -2.34 40.14 26.52
CA HIS A 45 -1.76 40.79 27.70
C HIS A 45 -0.70 41.85 27.35
N GLN A 46 0.11 41.64 26.31
CA GLN A 46 1.10 42.62 25.84
C GLN A 46 0.42 43.89 25.29
N SER A 47 -0.66 43.74 24.53
CA SER A 47 -1.43 44.87 23.99
C SER A 47 -2.13 45.70 25.09
N ALA A 48 -2.58 45.06 26.19
CA ALA A 48 -3.21 45.75 27.31
C ALA A 48 -2.21 46.55 28.18
N ALA A 49 -0.97 46.07 28.32
CA ALA A 49 0.08 46.76 29.09
C ALA A 49 0.57 48.04 28.39
N GLY A 50 0.63 48.06 27.05
CA GLY A 50 0.99 49.24 26.26
C GLY A 50 -0.04 50.38 26.27
N SER A 51 -1.25 50.13 26.77
CA SER A 51 -2.34 51.13 26.84
C SER A 51 -2.55 51.72 28.25
N SER A 52 -1.58 51.55 29.15
CA SER A 52 -1.65 52.05 30.55
C SER A 52 -0.73 53.25 30.81
N GLY A 53 -0.68 54.18 29.86
CA GLY A 53 0.05 55.44 30.00
C GLY A 53 -0.71 56.61 29.41
N SER A 54 -1.78 57.06 30.07
CA SER A 54 -2.17 58.48 30.22
C SER A 54 -3.67 58.64 30.55
N GLY A 55 -3.94 59.18 31.74
CA GLY A 55 -5.22 59.79 32.16
C GLY A 55 -6.39 58.82 32.37
N SER A 56 -7.31 59.00 33.31
CA SER A 56 -7.62 60.06 34.25
C SER A 56 -8.69 59.48 35.18
N ASN A 57 -8.76 59.95 36.41
CA ASN A 57 -9.79 59.61 37.39
C ASN A 57 -11.21 59.69 36.81
N SER A 58 -11.96 58.58 36.81
CA SER A 58 -13.42 58.61 36.84
C SER A 58 -14.00 57.29 37.34
N LYS A 59 -14.22 57.21 38.66
CA LYS A 59 -15.26 56.36 39.24
C LYS A 59 -16.60 56.72 38.59
N LYS A 60 -17.20 55.83 37.80
CA LYS A 60 -18.67 55.74 37.61
C LYS A 60 -19.08 54.49 36.83
N ARG A 61 -19.89 53.66 37.49
CA ARG A 61 -20.94 52.74 36.99
C ARG A 61 -20.66 51.97 35.70
N LEU A 62 -20.38 50.68 35.87
CA LEU A 62 -20.49 49.65 34.85
C LEU A 62 -21.93 49.58 34.31
N THR A 63 -22.16 50.12 33.11
CA THR A 63 -23.30 49.78 32.27
C THR A 63 -22.85 48.82 31.18
N VAL A 64 -23.43 47.63 31.22
CA VAL A 64 -23.32 46.53 30.25
C VAL A 64 -24.00 46.95 28.95
N VAL A 65 -23.31 47.67 28.05
CA VAL A 65 -23.68 47.77 26.63
C VAL A 65 -22.43 48.11 25.81
N SER A 66 -21.87 47.13 25.11
CA SER A 66 -21.38 47.25 23.72
C SER A 66 -20.72 45.94 23.27
N MET A 67 -21.52 44.89 23.06
CA MET A 67 -21.11 43.75 22.23
C MET A 67 -21.56 44.01 20.80
N ARG A 68 -20.77 44.76 20.02
CA ARG A 68 -20.88 44.81 18.54
C ARG A 68 -19.70 45.52 17.86
N ARG A 69 -18.46 45.19 18.24
CA ARG A 69 -17.23 45.49 17.47
C ARG A 69 -16.17 44.39 17.61
N HIS A 70 -16.58 43.13 17.76
CA HIS A 70 -15.65 42.03 18.05
C HIS A 70 -15.00 41.36 16.83
N ASN A 71 -15.33 41.76 15.60
CA ASN A 71 -14.77 41.10 14.41
C ASN A 71 -13.48 41.78 13.91
N SER A 72 -13.33 43.10 14.09
CA SER A 72 -12.15 43.83 13.61
C SER A 72 -10.93 43.69 14.53
N ASP A 73 -11.15 43.56 15.84
CA ASP A 73 -10.06 43.45 16.82
C ASP A 73 -9.49 42.02 16.88
N GLU A 74 -10.31 41.00 16.62
CA GLU A 74 -9.85 39.62 16.54
C GLU A 74 -9.01 39.39 15.27
N GLU A 75 -9.45 39.94 14.12
CA GLU A 75 -8.69 39.95 12.86
C GLU A 75 -7.41 40.81 12.93
N MET A 76 -7.43 41.96 13.63
CA MET A 76 -6.20 42.74 13.85
C MET A 76 -5.24 42.07 14.84
N ARG A 77 -5.73 41.28 15.81
CA ARG A 77 -4.90 40.49 16.74
C ARG A 77 -4.23 39.29 16.08
N GLU A 78 -4.87 38.70 15.08
CA GLU A 78 -4.25 37.63 14.26
C GLU A 78 -3.12 38.14 13.36
N ASN A 79 -3.04 39.45 13.12
CA ASN A 79 -2.01 40.09 12.29
C ASN A 79 -0.88 40.77 13.08
N LEU A 80 -0.87 40.66 14.42
CA LEU A 80 0.28 41.12 15.19
C LEU A 80 1.47 40.16 15.00
N PRO A 81 2.65 40.67 14.58
CA PRO A 81 3.81 39.82 14.38
C PRO A 81 4.17 39.15 15.71
N LEU A 82 4.36 37.84 15.65
CA LEU A 82 4.80 37.05 16.80
C LEU A 82 6.17 37.52 17.26
N THR A 83 6.40 37.50 18.57
CA THR A 83 7.75 37.70 19.11
C THR A 83 8.69 36.60 18.62
N GLU A 84 9.99 36.87 18.55
CA GLU A 84 11.00 35.88 18.13
C GLU A 84 10.93 34.59 18.96
N ALA A 85 10.65 34.70 20.27
CA ALA A 85 10.46 33.55 21.15
C ALA A 85 9.21 32.72 20.79
N GLN A 86 8.09 33.36 20.44
CA GLN A 86 6.86 32.69 20.03
C GLN A 86 6.99 32.05 18.64
N VAL A 87 7.67 32.73 17.70
CA VAL A 87 8.03 32.15 16.41
C VAL A 87 8.90 30.91 16.61
N LYS A 88 9.94 31.00 17.45
CA LYS A 88 10.82 29.86 17.75
C LYS A 88 10.06 28.69 18.38
N GLU A 89 9.17 28.94 19.33
CA GLU A 89 8.31 27.91 19.94
C GLU A 89 7.41 27.24 18.89
N LEU A 90 6.75 28.03 18.03
CA LEU A 90 5.92 27.53 16.93
C LEU A 90 6.71 26.67 15.95
N ARG A 91 7.88 27.12 15.51
CA ARG A 91 8.77 26.37 14.60
C ARG A 91 9.18 25.04 15.19
N THR A 92 9.62 25.04 16.45
CA THR A 92 10.03 23.82 17.15
C THR A 92 8.91 22.78 17.20
N HIS A 93 7.67 23.22 17.46
CA HIS A 93 6.51 22.33 17.44
C HIS A 93 6.20 21.79 16.04
N LEU A 94 6.19 22.64 15.02
CA LEU A 94 5.92 22.23 13.63
C LEU A 94 6.98 21.25 13.10
N GLU A 95 8.26 21.51 13.39
CA GLU A 95 9.37 20.61 13.06
C GLU A 95 9.23 19.28 13.79
N SER A 96 8.96 19.30 15.10
CA SER A 96 8.75 18.08 15.89
C SER A 96 7.57 17.26 15.37
N HIS A 97 6.46 17.90 14.99
CA HIS A 97 5.30 17.23 14.41
C HIS A 97 5.64 16.59 13.07
N ALA A 98 6.28 17.33 12.16
CA ALA A 98 6.70 16.82 10.86
C ALA A 98 7.66 15.62 10.98
N LEU A 99 8.64 15.68 11.88
CA LEU A 99 9.58 14.58 12.12
C LEU A 99 8.88 13.35 12.73
N SER A 100 8.02 13.55 13.73
CA SER A 100 7.31 12.44 14.38
C SER A 100 6.34 11.72 13.43
N GLU A 101 5.65 12.46 12.55
CA GLU A 101 4.79 11.89 11.52
C GLU A 101 5.59 11.12 10.48
N PHE A 102 6.70 11.70 10.00
CA PHE A 102 7.62 11.06 9.08
C PHE A 102 8.18 9.73 9.64
N GLU A 103 8.72 9.75 10.86
CA GLU A 103 9.27 8.55 11.51
C GLU A 103 8.22 7.45 11.72
N LEU A 104 6.97 7.83 11.98
CA LEU A 104 5.88 6.87 12.10
C LEU A 104 5.55 6.26 10.73
N GLN A 105 5.41 7.09 9.70
CA GLN A 105 5.11 6.65 8.34
C GLN A 105 6.23 5.77 7.77
N GLN A 106 7.51 6.07 8.04
CA GLN A 106 8.64 5.24 7.61
C GLN A 106 8.61 3.86 8.28
N ARG A 107 8.29 3.80 9.58
CA ARG A 107 8.08 2.53 10.30
C ARG A 107 6.89 1.75 9.72
N HIS A 108 5.79 2.43 9.41
CA HIS A 108 4.61 1.81 8.78
C HIS A 108 4.94 1.27 7.39
N GLN A 109 5.68 2.00 6.54
CA GLN A 109 6.12 1.52 5.23
C GLN A 109 6.95 0.24 5.35
N THR A 110 7.90 0.20 6.30
CA THR A 110 8.73 -0.99 6.55
C THR A 110 7.87 -2.20 6.96
N LEU A 111 6.91 -2.00 7.87
CA LEU A 111 6.01 -3.06 8.32
C LEU A 111 5.08 -3.56 7.20
N LEU A 112 4.52 -2.64 6.42
CA LEU A 112 3.61 -2.97 5.32
C LEU A 112 4.34 -3.73 4.21
N LYS A 113 5.56 -3.31 3.89
CA LYS A 113 6.41 -4.02 2.93
C LYS A 113 6.71 -5.44 3.39
N ALA A 114 7.17 -5.63 4.62
CA ALA A 114 7.46 -6.95 5.16
C ALA A 114 6.22 -7.87 5.15
N GLU A 115 5.04 -7.33 5.44
CA GLU A 115 3.80 -8.11 5.40
C GLU A 115 3.36 -8.46 3.97
N LEU A 116 3.59 -7.57 3.00
CA LEU A 116 3.38 -7.86 1.57
C LEU A 116 4.36 -8.90 1.04
N ASP A 117 5.64 -8.82 1.41
CA ASP A 117 6.65 -9.80 1.02
C ASP A 117 6.30 -11.19 1.56
N ARG A 118 5.78 -11.25 2.80
CA ARG A 118 5.24 -12.48 3.40
C ARG A 118 4.01 -12.99 2.64
N ALA A 119 3.08 -12.11 2.28
CA ALA A 119 1.88 -12.48 1.53
C ALA A 119 2.24 -12.99 0.13
N LEU A 120 3.18 -12.33 -0.57
CA LEU A 120 3.71 -12.75 -1.86
C LEU A 120 4.36 -14.13 -1.73
N SER A 121 5.25 -14.34 -0.76
CA SER A 121 5.90 -15.64 -0.55
C SER A 121 4.89 -16.78 -0.37
N SER A 122 3.82 -16.53 0.41
CA SER A 122 2.74 -17.51 0.59
C SER A 122 1.95 -17.77 -0.69
N ALA A 123 1.70 -16.74 -1.50
CA ALA A 123 1.01 -16.87 -2.79
C ALA A 123 1.87 -17.62 -3.82
N VAL A 124 3.18 -17.34 -3.84
CA VAL A 124 4.16 -18.05 -4.67
C VAL A 124 4.14 -19.54 -4.34
N GLU A 125 4.30 -19.91 -3.07
CA GLU A 125 4.26 -21.32 -2.65
C GLU A 125 2.93 -22.01 -3.04
N ALA A 126 1.80 -21.31 -2.88
CA ALA A 126 0.49 -21.84 -3.25
C ALA A 126 0.39 -22.07 -4.78
N SER A 127 0.88 -21.12 -5.58
CA SER A 127 0.88 -21.22 -7.04
C SER A 127 1.79 -22.34 -7.55
N GLU A 128 2.97 -22.53 -6.95
CA GLU A 128 3.90 -23.62 -7.30
C GLU A 128 3.31 -25.00 -6.95
N LYS A 129 2.70 -25.13 -5.77
CA LYS A 129 1.98 -26.34 -5.36
C LYS A 129 0.82 -26.64 -6.30
N SER A 130 0.05 -25.62 -6.69
CA SER A 130 -1.06 -25.77 -7.64
C SER A 130 -0.56 -26.25 -9.01
N LEU A 131 0.50 -25.65 -9.54
CA LEU A 131 1.10 -26.05 -10.82
C LEU A 131 1.62 -27.50 -10.77
N ALA A 132 2.23 -27.92 -9.66
CA ALA A 132 2.68 -29.30 -9.47
C ALA A 132 1.50 -30.30 -9.44
N ILE A 133 0.39 -29.94 -8.80
CA ILE A 133 -0.83 -30.76 -8.79
C ILE A 133 -1.40 -30.89 -10.20
N VAL A 134 -1.49 -29.80 -10.96
CA VAL A 134 -1.98 -29.81 -12.34
C VAL A 134 -1.12 -30.71 -13.22
N TYR A 135 0.21 -30.58 -13.15
CA TYR A 135 1.13 -31.46 -13.89
C TYR A 135 0.92 -32.94 -13.54
N GLN A 136 0.76 -33.27 -12.25
CA GLN A 136 0.50 -34.64 -11.83
C GLN A 136 -0.83 -35.18 -12.38
N GLN A 137 -1.87 -34.35 -12.43
CA GLN A 137 -3.17 -34.73 -13.02
C GLN A 137 -3.05 -34.95 -14.54
N GLU A 138 -2.36 -34.04 -15.26
CA GLU A 138 -2.09 -34.17 -16.69
C GLU A 138 -1.29 -35.46 -16.98
N LEU A 139 -0.29 -35.79 -16.16
CA LEU A 139 0.52 -37.01 -16.31
C LEU A 139 -0.32 -38.28 -16.12
N VAL A 140 -1.21 -38.31 -15.12
CA VAL A 140 -2.12 -39.44 -14.90
C VAL A 140 -3.08 -39.61 -16.09
N MET A 141 -3.61 -38.50 -16.61
CA MET A 141 -4.50 -38.50 -17.77
C MET A 141 -3.79 -38.96 -19.05
N LEU A 142 -2.55 -38.52 -19.26
CA LEU A 142 -1.73 -38.94 -20.39
C LEU A 142 -1.49 -40.45 -20.34
N LYS A 143 -1.05 -40.99 -19.19
CA LYS A 143 -0.83 -42.45 -19.02
C LYS A 143 -2.09 -43.27 -19.29
N LYS A 144 -3.25 -42.82 -18.80
CA LYS A 144 -4.54 -43.46 -19.08
C LYS A 144 -4.90 -43.43 -20.56
N THR A 145 -4.60 -42.33 -21.24
CA THR A 145 -4.87 -42.17 -22.69
C THR A 145 -3.97 -43.07 -23.51
N GLN A 146 -2.66 -43.09 -23.20
CA GLN A 146 -1.68 -43.98 -23.82
C GLN A 146 -2.04 -45.46 -23.64
N GLU A 147 -2.49 -45.86 -22.45
CA GLU A 147 -2.94 -47.25 -22.22
C GLU A 147 -4.16 -47.61 -23.07
N ARG A 148 -5.15 -46.71 -23.17
CA ARG A 148 -6.34 -46.93 -24.00
C ARG A 148 -5.99 -47.04 -25.48
N GLN A 149 -5.16 -46.12 -26.00
CA GLN A 149 -4.65 -46.18 -27.37
C GLN A 149 -3.88 -47.47 -27.61
N ARG A 150 -2.92 -47.82 -26.74
CA ARG A 150 -2.15 -49.06 -26.86
C ARG A 150 -3.06 -50.28 -26.96
N ASN A 151 -4.08 -50.37 -26.10
CA ASN A 151 -5.02 -51.48 -26.10
C ASN A 151 -5.88 -51.52 -27.38
N GLN A 152 -6.32 -50.36 -27.87
CA GLN A 152 -7.10 -50.24 -29.10
C GLN A 152 -6.27 -50.64 -30.33
N GLU A 153 -5.10 -50.03 -30.50
CA GLU A 153 -4.21 -50.32 -31.62
C GLU A 153 -3.74 -51.80 -31.57
N THR A 154 -3.50 -52.37 -30.39
CA THR A 154 -3.16 -53.81 -30.26
C THR A 154 -4.29 -54.71 -30.75
N ARG A 155 -5.55 -54.35 -30.47
CA ARG A 155 -6.72 -55.09 -30.98
C ARG A 155 -6.80 -55.00 -32.51
N GLU A 156 -6.59 -53.82 -33.07
CA GLU A 156 -6.59 -53.59 -34.53
C GLU A 156 -5.45 -54.34 -35.22
N PHE A 157 -4.24 -54.24 -34.69
CA PHE A 157 -3.07 -54.98 -35.15
C PHE A 157 -3.31 -56.50 -35.13
N THR A 158 -3.92 -57.02 -34.05
CA THR A 158 -4.25 -58.44 -33.93
C THR A 158 -5.27 -58.89 -34.97
N LYS A 159 -6.27 -58.06 -35.32
CA LYS A 159 -7.22 -58.34 -36.41
C LYS A 159 -6.50 -58.46 -37.75
N GLN A 160 -5.62 -57.51 -38.07
CA GLN A 160 -4.87 -57.48 -39.34
C GLN A 160 -3.84 -58.62 -39.47
N CYS A 161 -3.30 -59.11 -38.35
CA CYS A 161 -2.30 -60.17 -38.38
C CYS A 161 -2.86 -61.58 -38.57
N LYS A 162 -4.17 -61.80 -38.42
CA LYS A 162 -4.78 -63.13 -38.65
C LYS A 162 -4.57 -63.64 -40.10
N GLU A 163 -4.14 -62.78 -41.01
CA GLU A 163 -3.97 -63.05 -42.44
C GLU A 163 -2.51 -63.30 -42.87
N LYS A 164 -1.53 -63.36 -41.95
CA LYS A 164 -0.08 -63.38 -42.30
C LYS A 164 0.72 -64.55 -41.70
N GLU A 165 1.84 -64.89 -42.34
CA GLU A 165 2.78 -65.96 -41.92
C GLU A 165 3.50 -65.66 -40.57
N LYS A 166 3.76 -66.73 -39.79
CA LYS A 166 4.19 -66.71 -38.38
C LYS A 166 5.48 -65.92 -38.09
N GLU A 167 6.48 -66.00 -38.96
CA GLU A 167 7.78 -65.31 -38.84
C GLU A 167 7.64 -63.78 -39.06
N LYS A 168 6.96 -63.38 -40.14
CA LYS A 168 6.68 -61.95 -40.44
C LYS A 168 5.87 -61.28 -39.33
N LEU A 169 5.02 -62.05 -38.64
CA LEU A 169 4.17 -61.61 -37.53
C LEU A 169 4.97 -61.18 -36.29
N LYS A 170 6.10 -61.85 -36.01
CA LYS A 170 6.94 -61.55 -34.84
C LYS A 170 7.67 -60.22 -34.99
N GLU A 171 8.24 -59.98 -36.18
CA GLU A 171 8.92 -58.71 -36.48
C GLU A 171 7.93 -57.54 -36.59
N LEU A 172 6.76 -57.75 -37.22
CA LEU A 172 5.68 -56.76 -37.24
C LEU A 172 5.22 -56.36 -35.82
N ARG A 173 5.12 -57.32 -34.89
CA ARG A 173 4.78 -57.03 -33.48
C ARG A 173 5.83 -56.18 -32.78
N LYS A 174 7.11 -56.49 -32.98
CA LYS A 174 8.22 -55.72 -32.38
C LYS A 174 8.24 -54.30 -32.91
N GLU A 175 8.10 -54.12 -34.22
CA GLU A 175 8.09 -52.79 -34.83
C GLU A 175 6.89 -51.97 -34.35
N PHE A 176 5.72 -52.59 -34.27
CA PHE A 176 4.51 -51.97 -33.74
C PHE A 176 4.68 -51.53 -32.28
N GLN A 177 5.17 -52.40 -31.40
CA GLN A 177 5.47 -52.05 -30.00
C GLN A 177 6.51 -50.92 -29.90
N ARG A 178 7.53 -50.94 -30.76
CA ARG A 178 8.54 -49.87 -30.80
C ARG A 178 7.92 -48.52 -31.19
N LYS A 179 7.02 -48.49 -32.17
CA LYS A 179 6.29 -47.28 -32.56
C LYS A 179 5.43 -46.73 -31.42
N GLN A 180 4.72 -47.61 -30.71
CA GLN A 180 3.92 -47.23 -29.53
C GLN A 180 4.78 -46.62 -28.42
N ILE A 181 5.92 -47.24 -28.11
CA ILE A 181 6.86 -46.73 -27.10
C ILE A 181 7.40 -45.35 -27.51
N VAL A 182 7.83 -45.20 -28.77
CA VAL A 182 8.34 -43.91 -29.27
C VAL A 182 7.28 -42.83 -29.20
N SER A 183 6.04 -43.12 -29.61
CA SER A 183 4.92 -42.16 -29.51
C SER A 183 4.68 -41.75 -28.06
N ALA A 184 4.60 -42.72 -27.15
CA ALA A 184 4.36 -42.46 -25.73
C ALA A 184 5.49 -41.63 -25.07
N VAL A 185 6.75 -41.88 -25.46
CA VAL A 185 7.91 -41.10 -25.00
C VAL A 185 7.85 -39.67 -25.53
N ASN A 186 7.51 -39.47 -26.81
CA ASN A 186 7.41 -38.14 -27.40
C ASN A 186 6.31 -37.29 -26.74
N GLU A 187 5.17 -37.89 -26.44
CA GLU A 187 4.08 -37.21 -25.72
C GLU A 187 4.49 -36.83 -24.29
N LEU A 188 5.21 -37.71 -23.60
CA LEU A 188 5.74 -37.42 -22.26
C LEU A 188 6.76 -36.28 -22.30
N GLN A 189 7.69 -36.30 -23.25
CA GLN A 189 8.65 -35.22 -23.46
C GLN A 189 7.95 -33.88 -23.76
N THR A 190 6.86 -33.92 -24.53
CA THR A 190 6.05 -32.74 -24.81
C THR A 190 5.43 -32.19 -23.53
N LEU A 191 4.83 -33.05 -22.70
CA LEU A 191 4.25 -32.65 -21.42
C LEU A 191 5.30 -32.08 -20.45
N ASP A 192 6.48 -32.70 -20.37
CA ASP A 192 7.57 -32.21 -19.53
C ASP A 192 8.09 -30.84 -20.01
N SER A 193 8.23 -30.65 -21.33
CA SER A 193 8.62 -29.35 -21.89
C SER A 193 7.60 -28.25 -21.58
N LEU A 194 6.31 -28.59 -21.58
CA LEU A 194 5.23 -27.67 -21.23
C LEU A 194 5.24 -27.32 -19.74
N ARG A 195 5.50 -28.30 -18.86
CA ARG A 195 5.71 -28.07 -17.43
C ARG A 195 6.85 -27.08 -17.21
N ASP A 196 7.99 -27.30 -17.84
CA ASP A 196 9.18 -26.45 -17.65
C ASP A 196 8.93 -25.02 -18.15
N LYS A 197 8.22 -24.87 -19.28
CA LYS A 197 7.78 -23.57 -19.76
C LYS A 197 6.87 -22.86 -18.76
N ARG A 198 5.81 -23.52 -18.27
CA ARG A 198 4.88 -22.96 -17.30
C ARG A 198 5.56 -22.59 -15.97
N GLN A 199 6.51 -23.41 -15.51
CA GLN A 199 7.31 -23.10 -14.32
C GLN A 199 8.17 -21.85 -14.51
N ARG A 200 8.78 -21.69 -15.68
CA ARG A 200 9.57 -20.49 -16.00
C ARG A 200 8.69 -19.24 -16.02
N GLU A 201 7.56 -19.29 -16.75
CA GLU A 201 6.60 -18.17 -16.81
C GLU A 201 6.08 -17.78 -15.43
N LEU A 202 5.81 -18.77 -14.56
CA LEU A 202 5.38 -18.53 -13.18
C LEU A 202 6.48 -17.83 -12.37
N ARG A 203 7.74 -18.27 -12.48
CA ARG A 203 8.87 -17.60 -11.81
C ARG A 203 9.06 -16.17 -12.29
N GLU A 204 9.07 -15.94 -13.59
CA GLU A 204 9.21 -14.60 -14.19
C GLU A 204 8.06 -13.67 -13.76
N HIS A 205 6.85 -14.19 -13.64
CA HIS A 205 5.72 -13.43 -13.10
C HIS A 205 5.92 -13.07 -11.62
N ASN A 206 6.36 -14.02 -10.81
CA ASN A 206 6.59 -13.81 -9.38
C ASN A 206 7.75 -12.83 -9.12
N GLU A 207 8.82 -12.90 -9.92
CA GLU A 207 9.94 -11.95 -9.88
C GLU A 207 9.49 -10.53 -10.26
N ARG A 208 8.64 -10.39 -11.30
CA ARG A 208 8.06 -9.09 -11.66
C ARG A 208 7.19 -8.52 -10.55
N LEU A 209 6.36 -9.34 -9.90
CA LEU A 209 5.56 -8.89 -8.76
C LEU A 209 6.42 -8.45 -7.57
N ALA A 210 7.51 -9.17 -7.28
CA ALA A 210 8.45 -8.77 -6.23
C ALA A 210 9.13 -7.43 -6.55
N ALA A 211 9.54 -7.23 -7.81
CA ALA A 211 10.11 -5.98 -8.27
C ALA A 211 9.10 -4.81 -8.21
N GLU A 212 7.84 -5.06 -8.57
CA GLU A 212 6.76 -4.08 -8.49
C GLU A 212 6.51 -3.64 -7.03
N ILE A 213 6.49 -4.58 -6.08
CA ILE A 213 6.39 -4.26 -4.65
C ILE A 213 7.58 -3.41 -4.21
N GLN A 214 8.80 -3.83 -4.57
CA GLN A 214 10.01 -3.09 -4.21
C GLN A 214 9.96 -1.65 -4.73
N GLN A 215 9.66 -1.48 -6.03
CA GLN A 215 9.58 -0.17 -6.68
C GLN A 215 8.50 0.71 -6.02
N HIS A 216 7.33 0.16 -5.76
CA HIS A 216 6.24 0.88 -5.12
C HIS A 216 6.65 1.46 -3.74
N PHE A 217 7.37 0.68 -2.92
CA PHE A 217 7.85 1.18 -1.62
C PHE A 217 9.03 2.14 -1.73
N GLU A 218 9.86 2.03 -2.77
CA GLU A 218 10.92 3.00 -3.04
C GLU A 218 10.35 4.36 -3.46
N GLU A 219 9.36 4.37 -4.36
CA GLU A 219 8.66 5.58 -4.79
C GLU A 219 7.96 6.26 -3.61
N GLU A 220 7.27 5.50 -2.76
CA GLU A 220 6.61 6.02 -1.58
C GLU A 220 7.61 6.51 -0.51
N ALA A 221 8.80 5.90 -0.39
CA ALA A 221 9.84 6.38 0.51
C ALA A 221 10.42 7.73 0.02
N GLN A 222 10.68 7.87 -1.28
CA GLN A 222 11.15 9.13 -1.88
C GLN A 222 10.11 10.24 -1.71
N ARG A 223 8.84 9.92 -1.94
CA ARG A 223 7.72 10.84 -1.74
C ARG A 223 7.61 11.30 -0.28
N LEU A 224 7.77 10.38 0.67
CA LEU A 224 7.71 10.69 2.09
C LEU A 224 8.88 11.59 2.53
N GLU A 225 10.08 11.37 1.99
CA GLU A 225 11.24 12.24 2.25
C GLU A 225 11.03 13.65 1.66
N ALA A 226 10.44 13.75 0.46
CA ALA A 226 10.11 15.02 -0.16
C ALA A 226 9.05 15.79 0.65
N GLU A 227 8.00 15.09 1.14
CA GLU A 227 6.98 15.69 2.01
C GLU A 227 7.57 16.20 3.32
N LYS A 228 8.47 15.45 3.95
CA LYS A 228 9.21 15.89 5.13
C LYS A 228 10.02 17.16 4.84
N ALA A 229 10.80 17.17 3.76
CA ALA A 229 11.61 18.33 3.39
C ALA A 229 10.74 19.58 3.16
N GLN A 230 9.60 19.42 2.48
CA GLN A 230 8.63 20.49 2.28
C GLN A 230 8.08 21.00 3.61
N ARG A 231 7.60 20.11 4.49
CA ARG A 231 7.01 20.51 5.78
C ARG A 231 8.03 21.18 6.71
N LEU A 232 9.29 20.75 6.69
CA LEU A 232 10.37 21.42 7.42
C LEU A 232 10.68 22.81 6.85
N SER A 233 10.62 22.98 5.52
CA SER A 233 10.76 24.30 4.88
C SER A 233 9.60 25.24 5.25
N GLU A 234 8.37 24.73 5.28
CA GLU A 234 7.19 25.47 5.72
C GLU A 234 7.31 25.87 7.20
N ALA A 235 7.77 24.96 8.06
CA ALA A 235 8.04 25.25 9.46
C ALA A 235 9.11 26.34 9.62
N ALA A 236 10.25 26.24 8.93
CA ALA A 236 11.31 27.23 8.98
C ALA A 236 10.87 28.63 8.51
N SER A 237 9.89 28.70 7.60
CA SER A 237 9.33 29.94 7.07
C SER A 237 8.18 30.50 7.91
N ALA A 238 7.74 29.80 8.97
CA ALA A 238 6.66 30.25 9.81
C ALA A 238 7.08 31.53 10.56
N THR A 239 6.34 32.62 10.34
CA THR A 239 6.51 33.93 11.00
C THR A 239 5.25 34.42 11.70
N GLN A 240 4.12 33.76 11.40
CA GLN A 240 2.79 34.05 11.92
C GLN A 240 2.02 32.75 12.09
N PHE A 241 0.85 32.81 12.70
CA PHE A 241 -0.07 31.67 12.68
C PHE A 241 -0.42 31.33 11.23
N GLY A 242 -0.17 30.10 10.82
CA GLY A 242 -0.84 29.55 9.64
C GLY A 242 -2.35 29.42 9.94
N PRO A 243 -3.19 29.23 8.91
CA PRO A 243 -4.62 28.98 9.12
C PRO A 243 -4.79 27.88 10.17
N LEU A 244 -5.50 28.17 11.26
CA LEU A 244 -6.01 27.13 12.13
C LEU A 244 -6.87 26.25 11.23
N ILE A 245 -6.42 25.03 10.96
CA ILE A 245 -7.24 24.04 10.27
C ILE A 245 -8.38 23.69 11.23
N GLY A 246 -9.41 24.52 11.18
CA GLY A 246 -10.53 24.65 12.11
C GLY A 246 -11.80 25.00 11.34
N SER A 247 -11.92 24.53 10.11
CA SER A 247 -13.17 24.37 9.40
C SER A 247 -13.05 23.17 8.46
N VAL A 248 -12.98 21.97 9.03
CA VAL A 248 -13.48 20.79 8.32
C VAL A 248 -15.00 20.89 8.28
N THR A 249 -15.51 21.78 7.43
CA THR A 249 -16.60 21.34 6.56
C THR A 249 -16.00 20.26 5.66
N PRO A 250 -16.70 19.15 5.41
CA PRO A 250 -16.24 18.20 4.41
C PRO A 250 -16.45 18.85 3.05
N THR A 251 -15.57 19.77 2.66
CA THR A 251 -15.43 20.11 1.25
C THR A 251 -14.92 18.86 0.57
N SER A 252 -15.78 18.31 -0.27
CA SER A 252 -15.63 17.10 -1.08
C SER A 252 -14.41 17.16 -2.00
N SER A 253 -13.21 17.08 -1.42
CA SER A 253 -11.96 17.00 -2.18
C SER A 253 -10.88 16.15 -1.50
N SER A 254 -11.12 15.63 -0.28
CA SER A 254 -10.29 14.59 0.33
C SER A 254 -10.78 13.15 0.07
N ALA A 255 -11.87 12.98 -0.68
CA ALA A 255 -12.36 11.69 -1.15
C ALA A 255 -11.44 11.03 -2.22
N GLY A 256 -10.29 11.64 -2.53
CA GLY A 256 -9.34 11.14 -3.54
C GLY A 256 -7.94 10.84 -3.04
N ARG A 257 -7.64 10.94 -1.73
CA ARG A 257 -6.36 10.45 -1.21
C ARG A 257 -6.43 8.94 -1.02
N SER A 258 -6.38 8.24 -2.14
CA SER A 258 -6.10 6.82 -2.18
C SER A 258 -4.76 6.60 -1.49
N LEU A 259 -4.81 5.97 -0.32
CA LEU A 259 -3.68 5.18 0.14
C LEU A 259 -3.43 4.11 -0.94
N PRO A 260 -2.17 3.73 -1.16
CA PRO A 260 -1.87 2.71 -2.14
C PRO A 260 -2.66 1.43 -1.85
N GLY A 261 -3.48 0.99 -2.82
CA GLY A 261 -4.23 -0.26 -2.76
C GLY A 261 -5.73 -0.20 -2.41
N THR A 262 -6.39 0.97 -2.37
CA THR A 262 -7.86 0.97 -2.34
C THR A 262 -8.44 0.89 -3.75
N PRO A 263 -9.14 -0.21 -4.15
CA PRO A 263 -9.82 -0.26 -5.43
C PRO A 263 -10.90 0.81 -5.48
N GLN A 264 -10.79 1.69 -6.47
CA GLN A 264 -11.74 2.74 -6.76
C GLN A 264 -13.03 2.08 -7.23
N ARG A 265 -14.01 1.93 -6.34
CA ARG A 265 -15.32 1.36 -6.66
C ARG A 265 -16.02 2.34 -7.62
N GLN A 266 -16.06 2.02 -8.90
CA GLN A 266 -16.86 2.76 -9.88
C GLN A 266 -18.34 2.56 -9.54
N ALA A 267 -19.06 3.67 -9.44
CA ALA A 267 -20.51 3.72 -9.32
C ALA A 267 -21.17 3.54 -10.68
#